data_AF-A0A540UUS1-F1
#
_entry.id   AF-A0A540UUS1-F1
#
_cell.length_a   1.000
_cell.length_b   1.000
_cell.length_c   1.000
_cell.angle_alpha   90.00
_cell.angle_beta   90.00
_cell.angle_gamma   90.00
#
_symmetry.space_group_name_H-M   'P 1'
#
loop_
_entity.id
_entity.type
_entity.pdbx_description
1 polymer ?
#
loop_
_entity_poly.entity_id
_entity_poly.type
_entity_poly.pdbx_seq_one_letter_code
_entity_poly.pdbx_strand_id
1 'polypeptide(L)'
;MFDISKKMDDKLVLNNTEYQLFLSFDRVLWCFDMWGKAHIPPELKPKLALAKLTDNESFKDMDTMEAMAIYQEVFEKHIKVIRAADHVVRYDIEGNVLPKRPKEDPDNEEKPLFSIKYDGEYIFSSFMQAYNIDLIEEQGKLHWKKFNALLSGLPDGTKFVEVMKIRAWKPSKRDSTKEIQRMRELQEEYALPDI
;
A
#
# COMPACT_ATOMS: atom_id res chain seq x y z
N MET A 1 10.15 -0.40 -9.78
CA MET A 1 9.99 1.08 -9.85
C MET A 1 8.90 1.41 -10.85
N PHE A 2 8.07 2.44 -10.59
CA PHE A 2 7.03 2.86 -11.51
C PHE A 2 7.65 3.64 -12.69
N ASP A 3 7.77 2.98 -13.85
CA ASP A 3 8.39 3.54 -15.06
C ASP A 3 7.30 4.02 -16.04
N ILE A 4 7.18 5.33 -16.19
CA ILE A 4 6.17 5.96 -17.06
C ILE A 4 6.52 5.85 -18.55
N SER A 5 7.75 5.46 -18.90
CA SER A 5 8.18 5.32 -20.30
C SER A 5 7.68 4.02 -20.94
N LYS A 6 7.21 3.07 -20.13
CA LYS A 6 6.75 1.74 -20.56
C LYS A 6 5.29 1.53 -20.21
N LYS A 7 4.61 0.70 -21.01
CA LYS A 7 3.33 0.15 -20.59
C LYS A 7 3.55 -0.76 -19.38
N MET A 8 2.54 -0.84 -18.52
CA MET A 8 2.55 -1.80 -17.42
C MET A 8 2.44 -3.21 -18.01
N ASP A 9 3.43 -4.03 -17.72
CA ASP A 9 3.44 -5.43 -18.09
C ASP A 9 2.67 -6.22 -17.03
N ASP A 10 1.35 -6.25 -17.18
CA ASP A 10 0.43 -6.86 -16.23
C ASP A 10 0.03 -8.25 -16.73
N LYS A 11 1.04 -9.12 -16.84
CA LYS A 11 0.90 -10.47 -17.38
C LYS A 11 1.49 -11.50 -16.43
N LEU A 12 0.80 -12.61 -16.31
CA LEU A 12 1.27 -13.81 -15.61
C LEU A 12 1.41 -14.93 -16.64
N VAL A 13 2.60 -15.53 -16.76
CA VAL A 13 2.86 -16.62 -17.70
C VAL A 13 3.03 -17.92 -16.92
N LEU A 14 2.15 -18.89 -17.13
CA LEU A 14 2.18 -20.21 -16.50
C LEU A 14 2.09 -21.29 -17.57
N ASN A 15 3.04 -22.23 -17.62
CA ASN A 15 3.01 -23.38 -18.54
C ASN A 15 2.66 -22.98 -19.99
N ASN A 16 3.34 -21.95 -20.52
CA ASN A 16 3.10 -21.36 -21.85
C ASN A 16 1.73 -20.71 -22.08
N THR A 17 0.91 -20.56 -21.04
CA THR A 17 -0.35 -19.82 -21.07
C THR A 17 -0.14 -18.43 -20.45
N GLU A 18 -0.58 -17.40 -21.16
CA GLU A 18 -0.53 -16.02 -20.70
C GLU A 18 -1.89 -15.61 -20.10
N TYR A 19 -1.86 -15.09 -18.87
CA TYR A 19 -3.02 -14.57 -18.16
C TYR A 19 -2.86 -13.06 -18.01
N GLN A 20 -3.89 -12.30 -18.38
CA GLN A 20 -3.96 -10.87 -18.10
C GLN A 20 -4.21 -10.65 -16.61
N LEU A 21 -3.42 -9.78 -15.98
CA LEU A 21 -3.65 -9.34 -14.61
C LEU A 21 -4.51 -8.07 -14.60
N PHE A 22 -5.55 -8.07 -13.77
CA PHE A 22 -6.44 -6.94 -13.50
C PHE A 22 -6.08 -6.35 -12.14
N LEU A 23 -5.17 -5.37 -12.16
CA LEU A 23 -4.56 -4.80 -10.96
C LEU A 23 -5.12 -3.41 -10.64
N SER A 24 -6.43 -3.19 -10.77
CA SER A 24 -7.05 -1.98 -10.24
C SER A 24 -6.94 -1.94 -8.72
N PHE A 25 -6.90 -0.73 -8.14
CA PHE A 25 -6.60 -0.57 -6.72
C PHE A 25 -7.61 -1.30 -5.83
N ASP A 26 -8.89 -1.29 -6.19
CA ASP A 26 -9.98 -1.96 -5.47
C ASP A 26 -9.81 -3.49 -5.45
N ARG A 27 -9.33 -4.10 -6.54
CA ARG A 27 -9.08 -5.55 -6.61
C ARG A 27 -7.90 -5.94 -5.72
N VAL A 28 -6.84 -5.13 -5.69
CA VAL A 28 -5.68 -5.36 -4.81
C VAL A 28 -6.06 -5.16 -3.34
N LEU A 29 -6.80 -4.10 -3.01
CA LEU A 29 -7.29 -3.85 -1.65
C LEU A 29 -8.24 -4.96 -1.19
N TRP A 30 -9.09 -5.48 -2.08
CA TRP A 30 -9.92 -6.64 -1.80
C TRP A 30 -9.08 -7.85 -1.41
N CYS A 31 -7.97 -8.12 -2.11
CA CYS A 31 -7.05 -9.19 -1.75
C CYS A 31 -6.50 -8.97 -0.33
N PHE A 32 -6.03 -7.77 0.00
CA PHE A 32 -5.49 -7.47 1.33
C PHE A 32 -6.54 -7.64 2.45
N ASP A 33 -7.76 -7.16 2.24
CA ASP A 33 -8.86 -7.35 3.20
C ASP A 33 -9.23 -8.85 3.34
N MET A 34 -9.24 -9.60 2.24
CA MET A 34 -9.47 -11.04 2.22
C MET A 34 -8.41 -11.79 3.05
N TRP A 35 -7.14 -11.41 2.95
CA TRP A 35 -6.06 -12.02 3.73
C TRP A 35 -6.24 -11.85 5.25
N GLY A 36 -6.79 -10.73 5.69
CA GLY A 36 -7.09 -10.47 7.11
C GLY A 36 -8.31 -11.20 7.67
N LYS A 37 -9.15 -11.82 6.82
CA LYS A 37 -10.37 -12.51 7.28
C LYS A 37 -10.04 -13.89 7.86
N ALA A 38 -10.33 -14.07 9.14
CA ALA A 38 -10.11 -15.34 9.86
C ALA A 38 -11.06 -16.45 9.42
N HIS A 39 -12.27 -16.11 8.96
CA HIS A 39 -13.27 -17.09 8.50
C HIS A 39 -12.97 -17.67 7.12
N ILE A 40 -12.02 -17.10 6.38
CA ILE A 40 -11.59 -17.63 5.09
C ILE A 40 -10.43 -18.61 5.33
N PRO A 41 -10.58 -19.89 4.96
CA PRO A 41 -9.53 -20.89 5.15
C PRO A 41 -8.22 -20.47 4.46
N PRO A 42 -7.05 -20.53 5.14
CA PRO A 42 -5.76 -20.13 4.59
C PRO A 42 -5.44 -20.76 3.23
N GLU A 43 -5.84 -22.00 3.02
CA GLU A 43 -5.65 -22.77 1.79
C GLU A 43 -6.45 -22.22 0.59
N LEU A 44 -7.54 -21.50 0.83
CA LEU A 44 -8.34 -20.88 -0.23
C LEU A 44 -7.85 -19.48 -0.58
N LYS A 45 -7.15 -18.79 0.34
CA LYS A 45 -6.70 -17.40 0.16
C LYS A 45 -5.88 -17.19 -1.12
N PRO A 46 -4.80 -17.94 -1.41
CA PRO A 46 -4.02 -17.71 -2.63
C PRO A 46 -4.84 -17.99 -3.89
N LYS A 47 -5.72 -19.00 -3.87
CA LYS A 47 -6.58 -19.36 -5.00
C LYS A 47 -7.61 -18.27 -5.31
N LEU A 48 -8.27 -17.76 -4.27
CA LEU A 48 -9.23 -16.65 -4.38
C LEU A 48 -8.54 -15.36 -4.83
N ALA A 49 -7.33 -15.09 -4.34
CA ALA A 49 -6.55 -13.94 -4.77
C ALA A 49 -6.20 -14.04 -6.26
N LEU A 50 -5.69 -15.18 -6.73
CA LEU A 50 -5.37 -15.38 -8.14
C LEU A 50 -6.61 -15.29 -9.04
N ALA A 51 -7.71 -15.91 -8.64
CA ALA A 51 -8.98 -15.78 -9.37
C ALA A 51 -9.44 -14.32 -9.45
N LYS A 52 -9.31 -13.56 -8.35
CA LYS A 52 -9.61 -12.12 -8.34
C LYS A 52 -8.61 -11.31 -9.17
N LEU A 53 -7.34 -11.65 -9.25
CA LEU A 53 -6.37 -10.84 -9.99
C LEU A 53 -6.31 -11.18 -11.47
N THR A 54 -6.82 -12.34 -11.89
CA THR A 54 -6.82 -12.80 -13.30
C THR A 54 -8.23 -12.83 -13.93
N ASP A 55 -9.26 -12.65 -13.11
CA ASP A 55 -10.66 -12.84 -13.51
C ASP A 55 -10.94 -14.26 -14.05
N ASN A 56 -10.18 -15.24 -13.57
CA ASN A 56 -10.27 -16.63 -13.99
C ASN A 56 -10.55 -17.56 -12.81
N GLU A 57 -11.71 -18.23 -12.83
CA GLU A 57 -12.12 -19.10 -11.74
C GLU A 57 -11.35 -20.42 -11.67
N SER A 58 -10.63 -20.83 -12.74
CA SER A 58 -9.87 -22.08 -12.76
C SER A 58 -8.78 -22.14 -11.68
N PHE A 59 -8.31 -20.98 -11.19
CA PHE A 59 -7.37 -20.91 -10.09
C PHE A 59 -7.94 -21.44 -8.76
N LYS A 60 -9.28 -21.53 -8.61
CA LYS A 60 -9.94 -22.09 -7.42
C LYS A 60 -9.68 -23.59 -7.26
N ASP A 61 -9.47 -24.30 -8.37
CA ASP A 61 -9.25 -25.75 -8.40
C ASP A 61 -7.76 -26.14 -8.34
N MET A 62 -6.86 -25.16 -8.39
CA MET A 62 -5.41 -25.34 -8.33
C MET A 62 -4.96 -25.90 -6.98
N ASP A 63 -3.81 -26.59 -6.96
CA ASP A 63 -3.16 -26.98 -5.70
C ASP A 63 -2.82 -25.74 -4.84
N THR A 64 -2.91 -25.89 -3.52
CA THR A 64 -2.71 -24.77 -2.59
C THR A 64 -1.27 -24.26 -2.59
N MET A 65 -0.28 -25.15 -2.63
CA MET A 65 1.13 -24.75 -2.63
C MET A 65 1.51 -24.08 -3.95
N GLU A 66 1.01 -24.63 -5.06
CA GLU A 66 1.18 -24.02 -6.39
C GLU A 66 0.56 -22.62 -6.46
N ALA A 67 -0.70 -22.49 -6.02
CA ALA A 67 -1.38 -21.20 -5.97
C ALA A 67 -0.65 -20.19 -5.08
N MET A 68 -0.10 -20.63 -3.94
CA MET A 68 0.67 -19.76 -3.06
C MET A 68 1.95 -19.25 -3.76
N ALA A 69 2.70 -20.14 -4.41
CA ALA A 69 3.93 -19.76 -5.12
C ALA A 69 3.65 -18.75 -6.23
N ILE A 70 2.59 -18.97 -7.02
CA ILE A 70 2.18 -18.07 -8.10
C ILE A 70 1.71 -16.73 -7.53
N TYR A 71 0.89 -16.75 -6.48
CA TYR A 71 0.44 -15.51 -5.83
C TYR A 71 1.63 -14.70 -5.29
N GLN A 72 2.61 -15.36 -4.68
CA GLN A 72 3.82 -14.70 -4.18
C GLN A 72 4.62 -14.05 -5.32
N GLU A 73 4.73 -14.72 -6.47
CA GLU A 73 5.36 -14.15 -7.67
C GLU A 73 4.61 -12.90 -8.16
N VAL A 74 3.28 -12.99 -8.30
CA VAL A 74 2.43 -11.85 -8.70
C VAL A 74 2.58 -10.70 -7.71
N PHE A 75 2.58 -11.02 -6.41
CA PHE A 75 2.72 -10.05 -5.34
C PHE A 75 4.05 -9.30 -5.44
N GLU A 76 5.16 -10.01 -5.53
CA GLU A 76 6.50 -9.42 -5.58
C GLU A 76 6.74 -8.60 -6.86
N LYS A 77 6.28 -9.08 -8.02
CA LYS A 77 6.51 -8.41 -9.31
C LYS A 77 5.57 -7.23 -9.56
N HIS A 78 4.29 -7.36 -9.19
CA HIS A 78 3.26 -6.41 -9.64
C HIS A 78 2.63 -5.60 -8.51
N ILE A 79 2.45 -6.17 -7.31
CA ILE A 79 1.71 -5.52 -6.21
C ILE A 79 2.64 -4.78 -5.26
N LYS A 80 3.79 -5.36 -4.92
CA LYS A 80 4.72 -4.78 -3.95
C LYS A 80 5.22 -3.43 -4.43
N VAL A 81 4.86 -2.40 -3.68
CA VAL A 81 5.30 -1.02 -3.94
C VAL A 81 6.61 -0.80 -3.21
N ILE A 82 7.71 -0.85 -3.94
CA ILE A 82 9.03 -0.52 -3.40
C ILE A 82 9.23 1.00 -3.50
N ARG A 83 9.47 1.68 -2.37
CA ARG A 83 9.73 3.12 -2.38
C ARG A 83 11.11 3.39 -2.93
N ALA A 84 11.31 4.51 -3.60
CA ALA A 84 12.63 4.91 -4.10
C ALA A 84 13.68 4.95 -2.97
N ALA A 85 13.27 5.37 -1.77
CA ALA A 85 14.10 5.36 -0.56
C ALA A 85 14.66 3.97 -0.20
N ASP A 86 13.98 2.88 -0.55
CA ASP A 86 14.41 1.50 -0.28
C ASP A 86 15.52 1.03 -1.24
N HIS A 87 15.73 1.76 -2.34
CA HIS A 87 16.70 1.50 -3.40
C HIS A 87 17.82 2.56 -3.52
N VAL A 88 17.77 3.67 -2.77
CA VAL A 88 18.89 4.64 -2.78
C VAL A 88 20.08 4.02 -2.06
N VAL A 89 20.98 3.40 -2.82
CA VAL A 89 22.35 3.18 -2.38
C VAL A 89 22.98 4.56 -2.25
N ARG A 90 23.20 5.00 -1.02
CA ARG A 90 23.89 6.26 -0.75
C ARG A 90 25.39 5.97 -0.80
N TYR A 91 26.16 6.87 -1.40
CA TYR A 91 27.62 6.77 -1.41
C TYR A 91 28.18 7.83 -0.44
N ASP A 92 29.26 7.51 0.26
CA ASP A 92 30.03 8.51 0.98
C ASP A 92 30.86 9.37 0.01
N ILE A 93 31.56 10.36 0.56
CA ILE A 93 32.46 11.24 -0.20
C ILE A 93 33.68 10.51 -0.81
N GLU A 94 33.93 9.27 -0.39
CA GLU A 94 35.00 8.39 -0.88
C GLU A 94 34.49 7.35 -1.89
N GLY A 95 33.18 7.34 -2.19
CA GLY A 95 32.54 6.44 -3.14
C GLY A 95 32.18 5.05 -2.60
N ASN A 96 32.27 4.83 -1.28
CA ASN A 96 31.83 3.57 -0.66
C ASN A 96 30.31 3.57 -0.48
N VAL A 97 29.72 2.38 -0.60
CA VAL A 97 28.29 2.20 -0.30
C VAL A 97 28.05 2.42 1.18
N LEU A 98 27.30 3.46 1.52
CA LEU A 98 26.80 3.65 2.89
C LEU A 98 25.82 2.50 3.18
N PRO A 99 25.92 1.86 4.36
CA PRO A 99 24.94 0.87 4.77
C PRO A 99 23.55 1.53 4.69
N LYS A 100 22.59 0.83 4.08
CA LYS A 100 21.17 1.22 4.16
C LYS A 100 20.92 1.55 5.63
N ARG A 101 20.32 2.72 5.93
CA ARG A 101 19.86 2.99 7.29
C ARG A 101 19.15 1.72 7.75
N PRO A 102 19.60 1.08 8.84
CA PRO A 102 18.84 -0.01 9.40
C PRO A 102 17.40 0.49 9.47
N LYS A 103 16.43 -0.35 9.07
CA LYS A 103 15.10 -0.16 9.65
C LYS A 103 15.37 -0.09 11.15
N GLU A 104 15.06 1.05 11.75
CA GLU A 104 15.16 1.21 13.20
C GLU A 104 14.52 -0.02 13.83
N ASP A 105 15.22 -0.62 14.79
CA ASP A 105 14.99 -1.92 15.45
C ASP A 105 13.78 -2.79 15.00
N PRO A 106 13.98 -4.08 14.69
CA PRO A 106 12.85 -5.00 14.47
C PRO A 106 11.91 -5.16 15.68
N ASP A 107 12.32 -4.70 16.88
CA ASP A 107 11.52 -4.66 18.11
C ASP A 107 10.77 -3.33 18.33
N ASN A 108 11.00 -2.32 17.49
CA ASN A 108 10.30 -1.05 17.55
C ASN A 108 9.44 -0.92 16.29
N GLU A 109 8.38 -1.74 16.23
CA GLU A 109 7.33 -1.58 15.23
C GLU A 109 6.64 -0.23 15.46
N GLU A 110 7.20 0.85 14.90
CA GLU A 110 6.51 2.13 14.84
C GLU A 110 5.14 1.86 14.20
N LYS A 111 4.06 2.09 14.96
CA LYS A 111 2.68 1.86 14.51
C LYS A 111 2.50 2.48 13.12
N PRO A 112 1.87 1.77 12.16
CA PRO A 112 1.71 2.28 10.81
C PRO A 112 0.99 3.64 10.84
N LEU A 113 1.59 4.65 10.20
CA LEU A 113 1.06 6.02 10.22
C LEU A 113 -0.31 6.17 9.53
N PHE A 114 -0.67 5.21 8.68
CA PHE A 114 -1.96 5.18 7.99
C PHE A 114 -2.41 3.76 7.69
N SER A 115 -3.71 3.61 7.47
CA SER A 115 -4.35 2.41 6.97
C SER A 115 -5.33 2.79 5.88
N ILE A 116 -5.13 2.31 4.64
CA ILE A 116 -6.05 2.61 3.52
C ILE A 116 -7.49 2.21 3.85
N LYS A 117 -7.67 1.17 4.69
CA LYS A 117 -8.99 0.71 5.15
C LYS A 117 -9.68 1.71 6.08
N TYR A 118 -8.97 2.25 7.05
CA TYR A 118 -9.56 3.16 8.06
C TYR A 118 -9.51 4.63 7.64
N ASP A 119 -8.57 4.99 6.76
CA ASP A 119 -8.41 6.35 6.23
C ASP A 119 -9.13 6.56 4.90
N GLY A 120 -10.05 5.66 4.52
CA GLY A 120 -10.72 5.66 3.23
C GLY A 120 -11.40 7.00 2.90
N GLU A 121 -12.08 7.61 3.88
CA GLU A 121 -12.74 8.91 3.71
C GLU A 121 -11.74 10.07 3.51
N TYR A 122 -10.61 10.04 4.21
CA TYR A 122 -9.54 11.03 4.07
C TYR A 122 -8.84 10.88 2.72
N ILE A 123 -8.57 9.64 2.30
CA ILE A 123 -7.99 9.34 1.00
C ILE A 123 -8.93 9.78 -0.12
N PHE A 124 -10.22 9.43 -0.03
CA PHE A 124 -11.23 9.82 -1.02
C PHE A 124 -11.32 11.34 -1.18
N SER A 125 -11.53 12.06 -0.08
CA SER A 125 -11.62 13.53 -0.11
C SER A 125 -10.33 14.18 -0.63
N SER A 126 -9.17 13.63 -0.28
CA SER A 126 -7.87 14.13 -0.77
C SER A 126 -7.66 13.90 -2.26
N PHE A 127 -8.11 12.76 -2.80
CA PHE A 127 -8.06 12.49 -4.25
C PHE A 127 -9.00 13.41 -5.04
N MET A 128 -10.20 13.64 -4.52
CA MET A 128 -11.13 14.61 -5.11
C MET A 128 -10.55 16.04 -5.08
N GLN A 129 -10.01 16.47 -3.94
CA GLN A 129 -9.40 17.79 -3.78
C GLN A 129 -8.18 18.00 -4.70
N ALA A 130 -7.25 17.05 -4.72
CA ALA A 130 -5.96 17.24 -5.38
C ALA A 130 -5.99 16.95 -6.88
N TYR A 131 -6.81 15.98 -7.30
CA TYR A 131 -6.77 15.44 -8.66
C TYR A 131 -8.13 15.44 -9.36
N ASN A 132 -9.22 15.76 -8.65
CA ASN A 132 -10.58 15.61 -9.15
C ASN A 132 -10.86 14.17 -9.64
N ILE A 133 -10.35 13.18 -8.90
CA ILE A 133 -10.54 11.75 -9.18
C ILE A 133 -11.53 11.19 -8.16
N ASP A 134 -12.67 10.71 -8.64
CA ASP A 134 -13.62 9.95 -7.84
C ASP A 134 -13.17 8.48 -7.78
N LEU A 135 -12.66 8.06 -6.62
CA LEU A 135 -12.17 6.69 -6.44
C LEU A 135 -13.26 5.62 -6.54
N ILE A 136 -14.53 5.97 -6.31
CA ILE A 136 -15.64 5.02 -6.44
C ILE A 136 -15.90 4.75 -7.92
N GLU A 137 -15.91 5.79 -8.76
CA GLU A 137 -16.07 5.66 -10.21
C GLU A 137 -14.86 5.01 -10.91
N GLU A 138 -13.69 5.06 -10.27
CA GLU A 138 -12.44 4.48 -10.78
C GLU A 138 -12.21 3.01 -10.37
N GLN A 139 -13.15 2.39 -9.65
CA GLN A 139 -13.09 0.95 -9.35
C GLN A 139 -13.03 0.12 -10.65
N GLY A 140 -12.14 -0.86 -10.69
CA GLY A 140 -11.85 -1.66 -11.90
C GLY A 140 -11.00 -0.95 -12.95
N LYS A 141 -10.70 0.35 -12.81
CA LYS A 141 -10.01 1.17 -13.83
C LYS A 141 -8.65 1.68 -13.36
N LEU A 142 -8.59 2.32 -12.19
CA LEU A 142 -7.37 2.94 -11.70
C LEU A 142 -6.37 1.89 -11.21
N HIS A 143 -5.33 1.67 -12.01
CA HIS A 143 -4.28 0.70 -11.73
C HIS A 143 -3.56 0.97 -10.39
N TRP A 144 -3.26 -0.08 -9.64
CA TRP A 144 -2.66 -0.08 -8.30
C TRP A 144 -1.39 0.77 -8.18
N LYS A 145 -0.45 0.64 -9.13
CA LYS A 145 0.77 1.46 -9.16
C LYS A 145 0.46 2.96 -9.35
N LYS A 146 -0.56 3.32 -10.15
CA LYS A 146 -0.97 4.73 -10.33
C LYS A 146 -1.63 5.26 -9.07
N PHE A 147 -2.53 4.48 -8.47
CA PHE A 147 -3.14 4.80 -7.18
C PHE A 147 -2.08 5.09 -6.11
N ASN A 148 -1.07 4.22 -5.97
CA ASN A 148 0.01 4.45 -5.00
C ASN A 148 0.87 5.67 -5.33
N ALA A 149 1.16 5.93 -6.61
CA ALA A 149 1.87 7.12 -7.02
C ALA A 149 1.10 8.40 -6.63
N LEU A 150 -0.20 8.45 -6.93
CA LEU A 150 -1.09 9.55 -6.56
C LEU A 150 -1.20 9.71 -5.04
N LEU A 151 -1.41 8.62 -4.30
CA LEU A 151 -1.50 8.63 -2.84
C LEU A 151 -0.21 9.18 -2.20
N SER A 152 0.96 8.77 -2.71
CA SER A 152 2.25 9.26 -2.22
C SER A 152 2.58 10.70 -2.66
N GLY A 153 1.93 11.18 -3.71
CA GLY A 153 2.11 12.51 -4.29
C GLY A 153 1.07 13.53 -3.84
N LEU A 154 0.23 13.19 -2.85
CA LEU A 154 -0.79 14.09 -2.33
C LEU A 154 -0.13 15.38 -1.81
N PRO A 155 -0.64 16.56 -2.20
CA PRO A 155 -0.07 17.82 -1.76
C PRO A 155 -0.33 18.08 -0.27
N ASP A 156 0.51 18.94 0.29
CA ASP A 156 0.29 19.51 1.62
C ASP A 156 -1.06 20.25 1.67
N GLY A 157 -1.76 20.13 2.81
CA GLY A 157 -3.10 20.71 3.01
C GLY A 157 -4.26 19.83 2.53
N THR A 158 -3.98 18.60 2.10
CA THR A 158 -5.03 17.58 1.95
C THR A 158 -5.32 16.90 3.29
N LYS A 159 -6.58 16.52 3.51
CA LYS A 159 -7.02 15.93 4.79
C LYS A 159 -6.19 14.71 5.19
N PHE A 160 -5.86 13.85 4.22
CA PHE A 160 -5.04 12.67 4.48
C PHE A 160 -3.61 13.02 4.92
N VAL A 161 -2.96 14.00 4.26
CA VAL A 161 -1.62 14.46 4.64
C VAL A 161 -1.62 15.13 6.01
N GLU A 162 -2.66 15.91 6.33
CA GLU A 162 -2.82 16.52 7.65
C GLU A 162 -2.95 15.47 8.76
N VAL A 163 -3.79 14.44 8.56
CA VAL A 163 -3.94 13.33 9.52
C VAL A 163 -2.62 12.59 9.72
N MET A 164 -1.88 12.29 8.65
CA MET A 164 -0.56 11.67 8.76
C MET A 164 0.42 12.56 9.55
N LYS A 165 0.41 13.88 9.32
CA LYS A 165 1.25 14.84 10.07
C LYS A 165 0.89 14.86 11.55
N ILE A 166 -0.40 14.82 11.90
CA ILE A 166 -0.88 14.74 13.28
C ILE A 166 -0.40 13.45 13.94
N ARG A 167 -0.59 12.29 13.29
CA ARG A 167 -0.15 10.99 13.83
C ARG A 167 1.36 10.90 14.00
N ALA A 168 2.13 11.45 13.07
CA ALA A 168 3.60 11.46 13.12
C ALA A 168 4.18 12.51 14.06
N TRP A 169 3.37 13.45 14.56
CA TRP A 169 3.83 14.55 15.38
C TRP A 169 4.44 14.06 16.71
N LYS A 170 5.61 14.59 17.06
CA LYS A 170 6.31 14.35 18.32
C LYS A 170 6.54 15.72 19.00
N PRO A 171 6.30 15.83 20.32
CA PRO A 171 6.46 17.10 21.03
C PRO A 171 7.92 17.57 21.02
N SER A 172 8.11 18.88 20.86
CA SER A 172 9.40 19.56 20.94
C SER A 172 9.54 20.34 22.25
N LYS A 173 10.77 20.57 22.71
CA LYS A 173 11.06 21.38 23.91
C LYS A 173 10.57 22.83 23.81
N ARG A 174 10.25 23.30 22.59
CA ARG A 174 9.75 24.66 22.34
C ARG A 174 8.23 24.74 22.32
N ASP A 175 7.53 23.60 22.33
CA ASP A 175 6.07 23.60 22.25
C ASP A 175 5.46 23.98 23.59
N SER A 176 4.42 24.80 23.55
CA SER A 176 3.69 25.17 24.76
C SER A 176 2.88 23.98 25.29
N THR A 177 2.65 23.93 26.61
CA THR A 177 1.81 22.88 27.21
C THR A 177 0.42 22.80 26.57
N LYS A 178 -0.15 23.94 26.16
CA LYS A 178 -1.45 23.98 25.47
C LYS A 178 -1.39 23.35 24.08
N GLU A 179 -0.34 23.61 23.32
CA GLU A 179 -0.18 23.03 21.98
C GLU A 179 0.08 21.52 22.06
N ILE A 180 0.88 21.09 23.03
CA ILE A 180 1.09 19.67 23.29
C ILE A 180 -0.24 18.98 23.60
N GLN A 181 -1.04 19.54 24.49
CA GLN A 181 -2.35 18.97 24.85
C GLN A 181 -3.28 18.88 23.64
N ARG A 182 -3.40 19.95 22.85
CA ARG A 182 -4.20 19.98 21.63
C ARG A 182 -3.76 18.91 20.62
N MET A 183 -2.46 18.75 20.40
CA MET A 183 -1.94 17.75 19.48
C MET A 183 -2.18 16.32 19.98
N ARG A 184 -2.17 16.09 21.29
CA ARG A 184 -2.53 14.78 21.87
C ARG A 184 -4.00 14.45 21.67
N GLU A 185 -4.90 15.41 21.86
CA GLU A 185 -6.33 15.24 21.60
C GLU A 185 -6.59 14.89 20.12
N LEU A 186 -5.92 15.58 19.19
CA LEU A 186 -6.02 15.26 17.76
C LEU A 186 -5.43 13.89 17.43
N GLN A 187 -4.34 13.48 18.08
CA GLN A 187 -3.78 12.13 17.91
C GLN A 187 -4.73 11.04 18.40
N GLU A 188 -5.50 11.30 19.45
CA GLU A 188 -6.53 10.40 19.96
C GLU A 188 -7.74 10.35 19.02
N GLU A 189 -8.23 11.51 18.55
CA GLU A 189 -9.33 11.61 17.57
C GLU A 189 -9.02 10.85 16.27
N TYR A 190 -7.79 11.00 15.76
CA TYR A 190 -7.36 10.37 14.51
C TYR A 190 -6.64 9.04 14.72
N ALA A 191 -6.66 8.46 15.92
CA ALA A 191 -5.99 7.19 16.16
C ALA A 191 -6.55 6.07 15.26
N LEU A 192 -5.66 5.20 14.78
CA LEU A 192 -6.09 3.94 14.18
C LEU A 192 -6.57 2.99 15.28
N PRO A 193 -7.60 2.17 15.03
CA PRO A 193 -8.02 1.16 16.00
C PRO A 193 -6.89 0.18 16.27
N ASP A 194 -6.77 -0.27 17.52
CA ASP A 194 -5.88 -1.38 17.87
C ASP A 194 -6.43 -2.67 17.21
N ILE A 195 -5.62 -3.28 16.35
CA ILE A 195 -5.95 -4.48 15.55
C ILE A 195 -5.56 -5.74 16.32
#